data_AF-A0A2P7TVP2-F1
#
_entry.id   AF-A0A2P7TVP2-F1
#
_cell.length_a   1.000
_cell.length_b   1.000
_cell.length_c   1.000
_cell.angle_alpha   90.00
_cell.angle_beta   90.00
_cell.angle_gamma   90.00
#
_symmetry.space_group_name_H-M   'P 1'
#
loop_
_entity.id
_entity.type
_entity.pdbx_description
1 polymer ?
#
loop_
_entity_poly.entity_id
_entity_poly.type
_entity_poly.pdbx_seq_one_letter_code
_entity_poly.pdbx_strand_id
1 'polypeptide(L)'
;MLFFLRATFCISALFKQRLRYYKEVKTCFTRQTTLVVMKKIVSLFPLIVLLMLAACQPVVTFTEPQPANTENVPSFPNRLQGNYLSTENSSMLLISDKIITRVYDYDAKVHTNQLDSNMQLHGDTLVDLKTKEKMPVKFEGDSLITHMHYTDTLFVLNNENVMRKLKGYYFLNTKYGPDSWEVKKLHLLRGKLTISRINSAADIANLLEYAENNEDTVPPYKVTITKKQFRKFVRKNGFTNDEVFVRQKK
;
A
#
# COMPACT_ATOMS: atom_id res chain seq x y z
N MET A 1 -64.87 19.46 53.94
CA MET A 1 -63.70 18.85 54.60
C MET A 1 -63.80 17.33 54.43
N LEU A 2 -62.74 16.66 53.94
CA LEU A 2 -62.67 15.25 53.52
C LEU A 2 -63.43 14.84 52.24
N PHE A 3 -62.94 15.20 51.04
CA PHE A 3 -63.29 14.47 49.80
C PHE A 3 -62.18 14.49 48.71
N PHE A 4 -60.91 14.73 49.09
CA PHE A 4 -59.81 14.90 48.12
C PHE A 4 -58.65 13.89 48.24
N LEU A 5 -58.83 12.73 48.89
CA LEU A 5 -57.70 11.81 49.14
C LEU A 5 -57.97 10.32 48.91
N ARG A 6 -58.95 9.96 48.08
CA ARG A 6 -59.21 8.54 47.74
C ARG A 6 -59.28 8.18 46.25
N ALA A 7 -59.03 9.10 45.32
CA ALA A 7 -59.11 8.84 43.88
C ALA A 7 -57.77 8.69 43.14
N THR A 8 -56.63 8.65 43.83
CA THR A 8 -55.29 8.52 43.21
C THR A 8 -54.59 7.17 43.45
N PHE A 9 -55.22 6.25 44.19
CA PHE A 9 -54.60 4.95 44.50
C PHE A 9 -55.13 3.75 43.69
N CYS A 10 -56.06 3.94 42.74
CA CYS A 10 -56.64 2.83 41.98
C CYS A 10 -56.21 2.73 40.50
N ILE A 11 -55.60 3.77 39.91
CA ILE A 11 -55.13 3.74 38.51
C ILE A 11 -53.68 3.24 38.39
N SER A 12 -52.87 3.30 39.46
CA SER A 12 -51.47 2.85 39.43
C SER A 12 -51.28 1.33 39.56
N ALA A 13 -52.31 0.58 39.98
CA ALA A 13 -52.24 -0.87 40.13
C ALA A 13 -52.51 -1.64 38.82
N LEU A 14 -53.38 -1.11 37.94
CA LEU A 14 -53.73 -1.77 36.68
C LEU A 14 -52.69 -1.55 35.55
N PHE A 15 -51.90 -0.48 35.60
CA PHE A 15 -50.84 -0.25 34.60
C PHE A 15 -49.57 -1.09 34.86
N LYS A 16 -49.31 -1.46 36.13
CA LYS A 16 -48.15 -2.27 36.53
C LYS A 16 -48.32 -3.77 36.25
N GLN A 17 -49.54 -4.25 36.01
CA GLN A 17 -49.81 -5.66 35.71
C GLN A 17 -49.80 -5.94 34.19
N ARG A 18 -50.13 -4.96 33.34
CA ARG A 18 -50.01 -5.10 31.87
C ARG A 18 -48.57 -4.99 31.34
N LEU A 19 -47.68 -4.24 32.01
CA LEU A 19 -46.28 -4.11 31.59
C LEU A 19 -45.38 -5.30 31.95
N ARG A 20 -45.81 -6.18 32.89
CA ARG A 20 -45.07 -7.42 33.19
C ARG A 20 -45.32 -8.50 32.13
N TYR A 21 -46.55 -8.58 31.59
CA TYR A 21 -46.89 -9.56 30.56
C TYR A 21 -46.17 -9.30 29.23
N TYR A 22 -45.94 -8.04 28.85
CA TYR A 22 -45.19 -7.70 27.64
C TYR A 22 -43.67 -7.91 27.74
N LYS A 23 -43.12 -7.98 28.96
CA LYS A 23 -41.68 -8.16 29.17
C LYS A 23 -41.24 -9.62 29.13
N GLU A 24 -42.15 -10.57 29.39
CA GLU A 24 -41.82 -12.00 29.36
C GLU A 24 -42.09 -12.69 28.02
N VAL A 25 -42.99 -12.16 27.19
CA VAL A 25 -43.21 -12.71 25.84
C VAL A 25 -42.06 -12.35 24.88
N LYS A 26 -41.37 -11.22 25.11
CA LYS A 26 -40.23 -10.78 24.27
C LYS A 26 -38.92 -11.54 24.55
N THR A 27 -38.79 -12.13 25.74
CA THR A 27 -37.58 -12.89 26.14
C THR A 27 -37.61 -14.36 25.72
N CYS A 28 -38.77 -14.93 25.39
CA CYS A 28 -38.83 -16.31 24.91
C CYS A 28 -38.60 -16.42 23.37
N PHE A 29 -38.96 -15.40 22.58
CA PHE A 29 -38.79 -15.44 21.12
C PHE A 29 -37.40 -15.00 20.61
N THR A 30 -36.53 -14.48 21.49
CA THR A 30 -35.22 -13.90 21.08
C THR A 30 -34.01 -14.74 21.50
N ARG A 31 -34.23 -15.98 22.00
CA ARG A 31 -33.14 -16.85 22.48
C ARG A 31 -32.80 -18.02 21.55
N GLN A 32 -33.65 -18.33 20.57
CA GLN A 32 -33.42 -19.45 19.64
C GLN A 32 -32.84 -19.03 18.29
N THR A 33 -32.91 -17.75 17.93
CA THR A 33 -32.30 -17.19 16.70
C THR A 33 -30.89 -16.63 16.89
N THR A 34 -30.49 -16.27 18.11
CA THR A 34 -29.20 -15.63 18.40
C THR A 34 -28.01 -16.60 18.44
N LEU A 35 -28.23 -17.85 18.85
CA LEU A 35 -27.15 -18.86 18.93
C LEU A 35 -26.71 -19.42 17.56
N VAL A 36 -27.62 -19.47 16.57
CA VAL A 36 -27.26 -19.92 15.20
C VAL A 36 -26.46 -18.85 14.46
N VAL A 37 -26.74 -17.57 14.72
CA VAL A 37 -26.07 -16.43 14.05
C VAL A 37 -24.63 -16.24 14.55
N MET A 38 -24.38 -16.36 15.86
CA MET A 38 -23.02 -16.18 16.41
C MET A 38 -22.06 -17.32 16.03
N LYS A 39 -22.55 -18.55 15.82
CA LYS A 39 -21.71 -19.68 15.37
C LYS A 39 -21.35 -19.60 13.88
N LYS A 40 -22.21 -19.00 13.05
CA LYS A 40 -21.92 -18.76 11.62
C LYS A 40 -21.02 -17.56 11.37
N ILE A 41 -21.06 -16.52 12.22
CA ILE A 41 -20.20 -15.32 12.09
C ILE A 41 -18.76 -15.61 12.52
N VAL A 42 -18.54 -16.40 13.59
CA VAL A 42 -17.18 -16.83 14.00
C VAL A 42 -16.54 -17.76 12.95
N SER A 43 -17.35 -18.46 12.16
CA SER A 43 -16.88 -19.31 11.05
C SER A 43 -16.41 -18.54 9.82
N LEU A 44 -16.73 -17.25 9.67
CA LEU A 44 -16.34 -16.41 8.53
C LEU A 44 -15.07 -15.58 8.78
N PHE A 45 -14.66 -15.44 10.04
CA PHE A 45 -13.45 -14.71 10.43
C PHE A 45 -12.15 -15.29 9.82
N PRO A 46 -11.91 -16.62 9.76
CA PRO A 46 -10.70 -17.14 9.12
C PRO A 46 -10.67 -16.88 7.60
N LEU A 47 -11.83 -16.78 6.94
CA LEU A 47 -11.91 -16.49 5.50
C LEU A 47 -11.55 -15.02 5.19
N ILE A 48 -11.97 -14.08 6.05
CA ILE A 48 -11.62 -12.65 5.93
C ILE A 48 -10.14 -12.43 6.23
N VAL A 49 -9.58 -13.10 7.24
CA VAL A 49 -8.14 -13.03 7.54
C VAL A 49 -7.30 -13.64 6.41
N LEU A 50 -7.76 -14.71 5.78
CA LEU A 50 -7.08 -15.32 4.62
C LEU A 50 -7.10 -14.40 3.38
N LEU A 51 -8.19 -13.65 3.16
CA LEU A 51 -8.30 -12.69 2.05
C LEU A 51 -7.37 -11.47 2.23
N MET A 52 -7.10 -11.04 3.46
CA MET A 52 -6.22 -9.89 3.74
C MET A 52 -4.73 -10.19 3.53
N LEU A 53 -4.32 -11.47 3.55
CA LEU A 53 -2.92 -11.86 3.35
C LEU A 53 -2.47 -11.79 1.88
N ALA A 54 -3.39 -11.67 0.93
CA ALA A 54 -3.07 -11.63 -0.50
C ALA A 54 -2.71 -10.22 -1.03
N ALA A 55 -2.85 -9.16 -0.22
CA ALA A 55 -2.74 -7.78 -0.68
C ALA A 55 -1.31 -7.28 -0.95
N CYS A 56 -0.27 -8.09 -0.69
CA CYS A 56 1.12 -7.63 -0.74
C CYS A 56 1.90 -8.09 -1.99
N GLN A 57 1.25 -8.79 -2.93
CA GLN A 57 1.92 -9.25 -4.15
C GLN A 57 1.70 -8.28 -5.33
N PRO A 58 2.73 -8.07 -6.16
CA PRO A 58 2.59 -7.25 -7.35
C PRO A 58 1.59 -7.89 -8.33
N VAL A 59 0.86 -7.05 -9.06
CA VAL A 59 -0.22 -7.46 -9.98
C VAL A 59 0.29 -8.43 -11.06
N VAL A 60 1.55 -8.30 -11.45
CA VAL A 60 2.23 -9.16 -12.41
C VAL A 60 3.56 -9.62 -11.82
N THR A 61 3.84 -10.91 -11.97
CA THR A 61 5.11 -11.53 -11.60
C THR A 61 5.66 -12.35 -12.74
N PHE A 62 6.98 -12.41 -12.86
CA PHE A 62 7.67 -13.31 -13.77
C PHE A 62 8.13 -14.56 -13.03
N THR A 63 8.15 -15.70 -13.73
CA THR A 63 8.65 -16.97 -13.20
C THR A 63 10.16 -17.07 -13.10
N GLU A 64 10.88 -16.12 -13.70
CA GLU A 64 12.32 -15.94 -13.56
C GLU A 64 12.69 -14.46 -13.74
N PRO A 65 13.86 -14.01 -13.26
CA PRO A 65 14.33 -12.65 -13.49
C PRO A 65 14.42 -12.33 -14.99
N GLN A 66 13.98 -11.14 -15.38
CA GLN A 66 14.00 -10.67 -16.76
C GLN A 66 15.16 -9.71 -17.05
N PRO A 67 15.74 -9.79 -18.27
CA PRO A 67 15.44 -10.77 -19.31
C PRO A 67 15.91 -12.19 -18.95
N ALA A 68 15.12 -13.20 -19.30
CA ALA A 68 15.48 -14.61 -19.14
C ALA A 68 16.87 -14.94 -19.73
N ASN A 69 17.58 -15.90 -19.14
CA ASN A 69 18.89 -16.36 -19.61
C ASN A 69 19.88 -15.21 -19.90
N THR A 70 20.02 -14.29 -18.93
CA THR A 70 21.05 -13.25 -18.96
C THR A 70 21.80 -13.18 -17.63
N GLU A 71 23.06 -12.79 -17.73
CA GLU A 71 23.91 -12.57 -16.56
C GLU A 71 23.40 -11.39 -15.72
N ASN A 72 23.55 -11.55 -14.42
CA ASN A 72 23.26 -10.49 -13.47
C ASN A 72 24.39 -9.45 -13.51
N VAL A 73 24.02 -8.17 -13.49
CA VAL A 73 24.96 -7.08 -13.37
C VAL A 73 25.34 -6.95 -11.89
N PRO A 74 26.63 -6.98 -11.54
CA PRO A 74 27.07 -7.08 -10.15
C PRO A 74 26.90 -5.76 -9.37
N SER A 75 26.86 -4.61 -10.03
CA SER A 75 26.67 -3.30 -9.40
C SER A 75 25.99 -2.32 -10.34
N PHE A 76 25.38 -1.27 -9.79
CA PHE A 76 24.93 -0.13 -10.58
C PHE A 76 26.14 0.53 -11.26
N PRO A 77 26.16 0.64 -12.60
CA PRO A 77 27.25 1.32 -13.30
C PRO A 77 27.43 2.76 -12.81
N ASN A 78 28.67 3.26 -12.79
CA ASN A 78 28.98 4.64 -12.38
C ASN A 78 28.13 5.69 -13.12
N ARG A 79 27.78 5.43 -14.38
CA ARG A 79 26.89 6.30 -15.15
C ARG A 79 25.49 6.41 -14.55
N LEU A 80 24.96 5.39 -13.88
CA LEU A 80 23.66 5.41 -13.19
C LEU A 80 23.75 5.95 -11.76
N GLN A 81 24.92 5.89 -11.12
CA GLN A 81 25.09 6.38 -9.76
C GLN A 81 24.96 7.91 -9.67
N GLY A 82 24.50 8.40 -8.51
CA GLY A 82 24.33 9.82 -8.20
C GLY A 82 22.93 10.18 -7.71
N ASN A 83 22.69 11.49 -7.63
CA ASN A 83 21.47 12.07 -7.08
C ASN A 83 20.58 12.60 -8.20
N TYR A 84 19.27 12.38 -8.08
CA TYR A 84 18.28 12.81 -9.05
C TYR A 84 17.08 13.42 -8.36
N LEU A 85 16.59 14.55 -8.86
CA LEU A 85 15.39 15.20 -8.36
C LEU A 85 14.17 14.66 -9.09
N SER A 86 13.16 14.24 -8.33
CA SER A 86 11.84 13.87 -8.85
C SER A 86 11.20 15.05 -9.56
N THR A 87 10.59 14.79 -10.71
CA THR A 87 9.81 15.80 -11.44
C THR A 87 8.40 16.00 -10.90
N GLU A 88 7.96 15.15 -9.97
CA GLU A 88 6.57 15.12 -9.49
C GLU A 88 6.38 15.70 -8.08
N ASN A 89 7.29 15.40 -7.14
CA ASN A 89 7.05 15.63 -5.71
C ASN A 89 8.28 16.07 -4.90
N SER A 90 9.25 16.74 -5.55
CA SER A 90 10.48 17.28 -4.94
C SER A 90 11.37 16.27 -4.19
N SER A 91 11.02 14.98 -4.20
CA SER A 91 11.84 13.93 -3.59
C SER A 91 13.15 13.71 -4.35
N MET A 92 14.17 13.24 -3.64
CA MET A 92 15.48 12.95 -4.18
C MET A 92 15.68 11.44 -4.30
N LEU A 93 15.98 10.96 -5.50
CA LEU A 93 16.40 9.59 -5.74
C LEU A 93 17.93 9.51 -5.68
N LEU A 94 18.45 8.61 -4.84
CA LEU A 94 19.88 8.37 -4.68
C LEU A 94 20.19 6.96 -5.19
N ILE A 95 21.15 6.86 -6.09
CA ILE A 95 21.64 5.57 -6.61
C ILE A 95 23.11 5.41 -6.20
N SER A 96 23.36 4.46 -5.32
CA SER A 96 24.71 3.98 -4.98
C SER A 96 25.09 2.78 -5.85
N ASP A 97 26.21 2.13 -5.55
CA ASP A 97 26.68 0.94 -6.24
C ASP A 97 25.75 -0.28 -6.08
N LYS A 98 25.00 -0.36 -4.97
CA LYS A 98 24.11 -1.48 -4.65
C LYS A 98 22.69 -1.09 -4.27
N ILE A 99 22.41 0.16 -3.96
CA ILE A 99 21.12 0.57 -3.40
C ILE A 99 20.53 1.72 -4.19
N ILE A 100 19.21 1.68 -4.38
CA ILE A 100 18.41 2.82 -4.82
C ILE A 100 17.52 3.21 -3.64
N THR A 101 17.68 4.44 -3.15
CA THR A 101 16.81 5.03 -2.13
C THR A 101 16.11 6.27 -2.65
N ARG A 102 14.99 6.61 -2.03
CA ARG A 102 14.28 7.87 -2.21
C ARG A 102 14.21 8.60 -0.88
N VAL A 103 14.64 9.84 -0.88
CA VAL A 103 14.60 10.75 0.27
C VAL A 103 13.51 11.76 0.03
N TYR A 104 12.63 11.90 1.01
CA TYR A 104 11.63 12.95 1.06
C TYR A 104 12.02 13.90 2.17
N ASP A 105 12.11 15.17 1.81
CA ASP A 105 12.58 16.23 2.69
C ASP A 105 11.74 17.48 2.37
N TYR A 106 10.75 17.75 3.21
CA TYR A 106 9.78 18.82 2.97
C TYR A 106 9.11 19.28 4.27
N ASP A 107 8.60 20.50 4.25
CA ASP A 107 7.75 21.02 5.31
C ASP A 107 6.29 20.66 5.02
N ALA A 108 5.67 19.93 5.94
CA ALA A 108 4.25 19.61 5.90
C ALA A 108 3.48 20.67 6.70
N LYS A 109 2.44 21.23 6.08
CA LYS A 109 1.51 22.15 6.73
C LYS A 109 0.18 21.45 6.95
N VAL A 110 -0.25 21.32 8.21
CA VAL A 110 -1.48 20.65 8.61
C VAL A 110 -2.29 21.53 9.53
N HIS A 111 -3.61 21.61 9.31
CA HIS A 111 -4.49 22.29 10.25
C HIS A 111 -4.64 21.44 11.52
N THR A 112 -4.68 22.07 12.70
CA THR A 112 -4.80 21.36 14.00
C THR A 112 -5.98 20.38 14.05
N ASN A 113 -7.15 20.77 13.53
CA ASN A 113 -8.34 19.92 13.39
C ASN A 113 -8.18 18.72 12.41
N GLN A 114 -7.12 18.66 11.62
CA GLN A 114 -6.83 17.56 10.69
C GLN A 114 -5.80 16.57 11.25
N LEU A 115 -5.35 16.77 12.50
CA LEU A 115 -4.46 15.82 13.14
C LEU A 115 -5.14 14.45 13.29
N ASP A 116 -4.38 13.40 12.99
CA ASP A 116 -4.82 12.03 13.23
C ASP A 116 -5.10 11.86 14.74
N SER A 117 -6.11 11.08 15.09
CA SER A 117 -6.37 10.57 16.45
C SER A 117 -5.14 10.00 17.17
N ASN A 118 -4.15 9.52 16.42
CA ASN A 118 -2.89 8.98 16.93
C ASN A 118 -1.83 10.06 17.23
N MET A 119 -2.12 11.34 16.97
CA MET A 119 -1.21 12.45 17.21
C MET A 119 -1.69 13.30 18.38
N GLN A 120 -0.78 13.68 19.28
CA GLN A 120 -1.05 14.63 20.34
C GLN A 120 -0.09 15.80 20.27
N LEU A 121 -0.65 17.02 20.32
CA LEU A 121 0.12 18.24 20.41
C LEU A 121 0.36 18.60 21.88
N HIS A 122 1.63 18.69 22.26
CA HIS A 122 2.10 19.12 23.58
C HIS A 122 2.97 20.37 23.40
N GLY A 123 2.38 21.56 23.52
CA GLY A 123 3.09 22.81 23.27
C GLY A 123 3.53 22.95 21.82
N ASP A 124 4.84 23.00 21.59
CA ASP A 124 5.50 23.10 20.28
C ASP A 124 5.93 21.74 19.72
N THR A 125 5.45 20.65 20.31
CA THR A 125 5.86 19.29 19.95
C THR A 125 4.64 18.43 19.63
N LEU A 126 4.61 17.87 18.41
CA LEU A 126 3.65 16.85 18.02
C LEU A 126 4.21 15.47 18.37
N VAL A 127 3.40 14.62 19.01
CA VAL A 127 3.81 13.30 19.47
C VAL A 127 2.93 12.24 18.82
N ASP A 128 3.54 11.31 18.10
CA ASP A 128 2.85 10.10 17.63
C ASP A 128 2.67 9.13 18.81
N LEU A 129 1.44 8.78 19.13
CA LEU A 129 1.11 7.94 20.27
C LEU A 129 1.48 6.47 20.07
N LYS A 130 1.60 6.00 18.83
CA LYS A 130 1.99 4.62 18.48
C LYS A 130 3.51 4.47 18.52
N THR A 131 4.23 5.32 17.80
CA THR A 131 5.69 5.22 17.68
C THR A 131 6.43 5.92 18.81
N LYS A 132 5.75 6.82 19.53
CA LYS A 132 6.33 7.74 20.54
C LYS A 132 7.32 8.75 19.95
N GLU A 133 7.35 8.88 18.63
CA GLU A 133 8.17 9.89 17.95
C GLU A 133 7.66 11.29 18.29
N LYS A 134 8.62 12.21 18.42
CA LYS A 134 8.38 13.61 18.75
C LYS A 134 8.86 14.47 17.60
N MET A 135 7.97 15.30 17.08
CA MET A 135 8.21 16.17 15.95
C MET A 135 8.05 17.62 16.41
N PRO A 136 9.11 18.45 16.35
CA PRO A 136 8.96 19.87 16.63
C PRO A 136 8.08 20.52 15.57
N VAL A 137 7.19 21.42 15.99
CA VAL A 137 6.27 22.12 15.10
C VAL A 137 6.37 23.64 15.27
N LYS A 138 6.13 24.36 14.18
CA LYS A 138 5.95 25.81 14.18
C LYS A 138 4.50 26.14 13.92
N PHE A 139 3.96 27.12 14.64
CA PHE A 139 2.61 27.62 14.38
C PHE A 139 2.64 28.66 13.27
N GLU A 140 1.68 28.56 12.35
CA GLU A 140 1.40 29.57 11.33
C GLU A 140 -0.12 29.76 11.26
N GLY A 141 -0.63 30.68 12.09
CA GLY A 141 -2.06 30.82 12.33
C GLY A 141 -2.65 29.53 12.94
N ASP A 142 -3.69 28.99 12.30
CA ASP A 142 -4.36 27.76 12.74
C ASP A 142 -3.67 26.47 12.22
N SER A 143 -2.55 26.63 11.53
CA SER A 143 -1.78 25.52 10.97
C SER A 143 -0.50 25.24 11.76
N LEU A 144 -0.12 23.98 11.77
CA LEU A 144 1.16 23.49 12.24
C LEU A 144 2.04 23.21 11.02
N ILE A 145 3.27 23.69 11.06
CA ILE A 145 4.32 23.34 10.12
C ILE A 145 5.26 22.37 10.82
N THR A 146 5.47 21.20 10.23
CA THR A 146 6.42 20.20 10.69
C THR A 146 7.39 19.82 9.57
N HIS A 147 8.65 19.63 9.92
CA HIS A 147 9.67 19.23 8.97
C HIS A 147 9.70 17.70 8.86
N MET A 148 9.42 17.18 7.67
CA MET A 148 9.37 15.74 7.40
C MET A 148 10.63 15.31 6.65
N HIS A 149 11.39 14.41 7.26
CA HIS A 149 12.52 13.75 6.62
C HIS A 149 12.36 12.24 6.73
N TYR A 150 12.20 11.55 5.60
CA TYR A 150 12.17 10.09 5.58
C TYR A 150 12.82 9.52 4.33
N THR A 151 13.42 8.34 4.49
CA THR A 151 14.12 7.62 3.42
C THR A 151 13.44 6.29 3.16
N ASP A 152 13.03 6.07 1.92
CA ASP A 152 12.46 4.83 1.42
C ASP A 152 13.51 4.06 0.60
N THR A 153 13.59 2.74 0.79
CA THR A 153 14.51 1.89 0.03
C THR A 153 13.75 1.25 -1.11
N LEU A 154 14.02 1.71 -2.34
CA LEU A 154 13.30 1.25 -3.53
C LEU A 154 13.85 -0.05 -4.10
N PHE A 155 15.17 -0.28 -3.98
CA PHE A 155 15.81 -1.49 -4.46
C PHE A 155 17.17 -1.72 -3.79
N VAL A 156 17.44 -2.97 -3.40
CA VAL A 156 18.74 -3.41 -2.89
C VAL A 156 19.24 -4.54 -3.79
N LEU A 157 20.39 -4.34 -4.45
CA LEU A 157 21.03 -5.35 -5.29
C LEU A 157 21.77 -6.37 -4.43
N ASN A 158 21.30 -7.61 -4.41
CA ASN A 158 21.86 -8.71 -3.63
C ASN A 158 21.64 -10.07 -4.33
N ASN A 159 21.70 -11.18 -3.59
CA ASN A 159 21.54 -12.53 -4.16
C ASN A 159 20.10 -12.86 -4.56
N GLU A 160 19.11 -12.17 -4.00
CA GLU A 160 17.68 -12.38 -4.26
C GLU A 160 17.16 -11.41 -5.31
N ASN A 161 17.55 -10.14 -5.14
CA ASN A 161 17.18 -9.02 -5.98
C ASN A 161 18.30 -8.69 -6.95
N VAL A 162 18.08 -8.95 -8.23
CA VAL A 162 19.13 -8.92 -9.25
C VAL A 162 18.85 -7.87 -10.32
N MET A 163 19.90 -7.30 -10.89
CA MET A 163 19.77 -6.39 -12.01
C MET A 163 20.23 -7.07 -13.30
N ARG A 164 19.49 -6.93 -14.39
CA ARG A 164 19.88 -7.45 -15.71
C ARG A 164 19.82 -6.34 -16.76
N LYS A 165 20.42 -6.57 -17.94
CA LYS A 165 20.56 -5.55 -18.99
C LYS A 165 19.99 -6.01 -20.33
N LEU A 166 19.29 -5.12 -21.03
CA LEU A 166 18.87 -5.32 -22.42
C LEU A 166 18.90 -4.00 -23.20
N LYS A 167 19.71 -3.93 -24.26
CA LYS A 167 19.72 -2.82 -25.25
C LYS A 167 19.74 -1.40 -24.65
N GLY A 168 20.56 -1.17 -23.63
CA GLY A 168 20.70 0.14 -23.00
C GLY A 168 19.77 0.40 -21.81
N TYR A 169 18.80 -0.50 -21.59
CA TYR A 169 17.96 -0.53 -20.40
C TYR A 169 18.54 -1.47 -19.35
N TYR A 170 18.29 -1.13 -18.09
CA TYR A 170 18.51 -2.00 -16.94
C TYR A 170 17.15 -2.45 -16.39
N PHE A 171 17.10 -3.65 -15.83
CA PHE A 171 15.88 -4.22 -15.28
C PHE A 171 16.16 -4.63 -13.85
N LEU A 172 15.42 -4.04 -12.92
CA LEU A 172 15.47 -4.33 -11.51
C LEU A 172 14.50 -5.49 -11.25
N ASN A 173 15.03 -6.63 -10.81
CA ASN A 173 14.24 -7.83 -10.53
C ASN A 173 14.17 -8.02 -9.02
N THR A 174 12.99 -7.79 -8.45
CA THR A 174 12.75 -7.96 -7.01
C THR A 174 12.06 -9.29 -6.78
N LYS A 175 12.62 -10.14 -5.91
CA LYS A 175 12.06 -11.46 -5.62
C LYS A 175 10.96 -11.35 -4.55
N TYR A 176 9.78 -11.87 -4.86
CA TYR A 176 8.63 -11.95 -3.95
C TYR A 176 8.32 -13.40 -3.52
N GLY A 177 8.85 -14.39 -4.24
CA GLY A 177 8.69 -15.81 -3.94
C GLY A 177 9.63 -16.69 -4.76
N PRO A 178 9.58 -18.03 -4.60
CA PRO A 178 10.47 -18.95 -5.31
C PRO A 178 10.47 -18.74 -6.83
N ASP A 179 9.29 -18.57 -7.42
CA ASP A 179 9.07 -18.36 -8.86
C ASP A 179 8.32 -17.05 -9.14
N SER A 180 8.63 -15.99 -8.39
CA SER A 180 7.87 -14.74 -8.45
C SER A 180 8.79 -13.54 -8.36
N TRP A 181 8.97 -12.87 -9.49
CA TRP A 181 9.78 -11.65 -9.61
C TRP A 181 8.96 -10.48 -10.15
N GLU A 182 9.01 -9.35 -9.44
CA GLU A 182 8.62 -8.05 -9.98
C GLU A 182 9.75 -7.51 -10.86
N VAL A 183 9.41 -6.91 -12.01
CA VAL A 183 10.39 -6.31 -12.93
C VAL A 183 10.08 -4.82 -13.11
N LYS A 184 11.08 -3.97 -12.82
CA LYS A 184 11.04 -2.54 -13.15
C LYS A 184 12.09 -2.21 -14.19
N LYS A 185 11.76 -1.34 -15.15
CA LYS A 185 12.67 -0.89 -16.21
C LYS A 185 13.33 0.42 -15.80
N LEU A 186 14.65 0.46 -15.81
CA LEU A 186 15.47 1.63 -15.53
C LEU A 186 16.14 2.11 -16.82
N HIS A 187 16.00 3.40 -17.12
CA HIS A 187 16.59 4.02 -18.31
C HIS A 187 17.21 5.38 -17.98
N LEU A 188 18.43 5.63 -18.45
CA LEU A 188 19.08 6.94 -18.34
C LEU A 188 19.37 7.48 -19.73
N LEU A 189 18.76 8.62 -20.05
CA LEU A 189 18.96 9.35 -21.30
C LEU A 189 19.17 10.84 -21.02
N ARG A 190 20.33 11.38 -21.42
CA ARG A 190 20.66 12.82 -21.33
C ARG A 190 20.39 13.42 -19.94
N GLY A 191 20.79 12.72 -18.88
CA GLY A 191 20.60 13.17 -17.50
C GLY A 191 19.19 12.96 -16.93
N LYS A 192 18.24 12.49 -17.75
CA LYS A 192 16.91 12.07 -17.28
C LYS A 192 16.92 10.58 -17.00
N LEU A 193 16.61 10.21 -15.76
CA LEU A 193 16.43 8.84 -15.33
C LEU A 193 14.94 8.54 -15.26
N THR A 194 14.53 7.41 -15.83
CA THR A 194 13.16 6.92 -15.78
C THR A 194 13.12 5.56 -15.12
N ILE A 195 12.22 5.39 -14.15
CA ILE A 195 11.86 4.09 -13.56
C ILE A 195 10.44 3.79 -14.03
N SER A 196 10.29 2.75 -14.86
CA SER A 196 9.00 2.35 -15.41
C SER A 196 8.53 1.04 -14.78
N ARG A 197 7.22 0.94 -14.50
CA ARG A 197 6.55 -0.26 -13.98
C ARG A 197 5.54 -0.82 -14.98
N ILE A 198 5.16 -2.09 -14.77
CA ILE A 198 4.03 -2.74 -15.44
C ILE A 198 2.87 -2.66 -14.46
N ASN A 199 1.92 -1.74 -14.71
CA ASN A 199 0.79 -1.55 -13.79
C ASN A 199 -0.50 -1.21 -14.53
N SER A 200 -0.43 -0.62 -15.73
CA SER A 200 -1.65 -0.32 -16.47
C SER A 200 -2.27 -1.60 -17.03
N ALA A 201 -3.60 -1.64 -17.11
CA ALA A 201 -4.31 -2.76 -17.75
C ALA A 201 -3.82 -3.01 -19.19
N ALA A 202 -3.42 -1.94 -19.90
CA ALA A 202 -2.84 -2.02 -21.23
C ALA A 202 -1.46 -2.69 -21.23
N ASP A 203 -0.56 -2.35 -20.30
CA ASP A 203 0.74 -3.01 -20.17
C ASP A 203 0.57 -4.51 -19.90
N ILE A 204 -0.36 -4.84 -19.01
CA ILE A 204 -0.67 -6.22 -18.63
C ILE A 204 -1.21 -6.98 -19.85
N ALA A 205 -2.23 -6.45 -20.53
CA ALA A 205 -2.78 -7.07 -21.74
C ALA A 205 -1.69 -7.29 -22.80
N ASN A 206 -0.85 -6.28 -23.06
CA ASN A 206 0.28 -6.37 -23.99
C ASN A 206 1.32 -7.42 -23.59
N LEU A 207 1.54 -7.61 -22.29
CA LEU A 207 2.45 -8.65 -21.79
C LEU A 207 1.85 -10.04 -21.97
N LEU A 208 0.57 -10.19 -21.64
CA LEU A 208 -0.17 -11.44 -21.71
C LEU A 208 -0.28 -11.99 -23.15
N GLU A 209 -0.22 -11.14 -24.18
CA GLU A 209 -0.09 -11.57 -25.60
C GLU A 209 1.13 -12.48 -25.85
N TYR A 210 2.15 -12.41 -24.99
CA TYR A 210 3.40 -13.15 -25.16
C TYR A 210 3.56 -14.33 -24.22
N ALA A 211 2.73 -14.43 -23.18
CA ALA A 211 2.84 -15.43 -22.14
C ALA A 211 2.46 -16.82 -22.69
N GLU A 212 3.36 -17.78 -22.53
CA GLU A 212 3.07 -19.19 -22.76
C GLU A 212 2.35 -19.68 -21.48
N ASN A 213 1.02 -19.86 -21.56
CA ASN A 213 0.11 -20.36 -20.51
C ASN A 213 -0.48 -19.31 -19.54
N ASN A 214 -1.38 -18.45 -20.04
CA ASN A 214 -2.30 -17.70 -19.17
C ASN A 214 -3.47 -18.59 -18.75
N GLU A 215 -3.24 -19.50 -17.80
CA GLU A 215 -4.35 -20.21 -17.12
C GLU A 215 -5.03 -19.29 -16.09
N ASP A 216 -4.30 -18.31 -15.57
CA ASP A 216 -4.81 -17.36 -14.58
C ASP A 216 -5.61 -16.23 -15.22
N THR A 217 -6.91 -16.22 -14.95
CA THR A 217 -7.82 -15.13 -15.35
C THR A 217 -7.87 -13.99 -14.32
N VAL A 218 -7.27 -14.19 -13.15
CA VAL A 218 -7.33 -13.27 -12.00
C VAL A 218 -5.91 -12.96 -11.50
N PRO A 219 -5.58 -11.70 -11.14
CA PRO A 219 -4.29 -11.34 -10.56
C PRO A 219 -4.00 -12.09 -9.23
N PRO A 220 -2.72 -12.28 -8.87
CA PRO A 220 -1.52 -11.82 -9.58
C PRO A 220 -1.21 -12.69 -10.81
N TYR A 221 -0.98 -12.06 -11.96
CA TYR A 221 -0.66 -12.78 -13.20
C TYR A 221 0.78 -13.29 -13.14
N LYS A 222 0.95 -14.62 -13.18
CA LYS A 222 2.27 -15.26 -13.23
C LYS A 222 2.66 -15.54 -14.67
N VAL A 223 3.70 -14.87 -15.15
CA VAL A 223 4.07 -14.85 -16.57
C VAL A 223 5.41 -15.55 -16.81
N THR A 224 5.40 -16.51 -17.73
CA THR A 224 6.63 -17.11 -18.28
C THR A 224 6.82 -16.65 -19.72
N ILE A 225 7.94 -16.00 -20.01
CA ILE A 225 8.30 -15.55 -21.36
C ILE A 225 9.79 -15.69 -21.61
N THR A 226 10.14 -15.94 -22.87
CA THR A 226 11.52 -15.96 -23.33
C THR A 226 12.11 -14.55 -23.43
N LYS A 227 13.45 -14.46 -23.43
CA LYS A 227 14.21 -13.23 -23.72
C LYS A 227 13.78 -12.56 -25.04
N LYS A 228 13.37 -13.33 -26.05
CA LYS A 228 12.92 -12.80 -27.36
C LYS A 228 11.54 -12.13 -27.23
N GLN A 229 10.59 -12.76 -26.54
CA GLN A 229 9.28 -12.18 -26.21
C GLN A 229 9.44 -10.93 -25.35
N PHE A 230 10.22 -11.00 -24.26
CA PHE A 230 10.47 -9.84 -23.40
C PHE A 230 11.06 -8.66 -24.17
N ARG A 231 11.98 -8.90 -25.11
CA ARG A 231 12.50 -7.86 -25.99
C ARG A 231 11.43 -7.22 -26.89
N LYS A 232 10.47 -8.00 -27.39
CA LYS A 232 9.35 -7.47 -28.18
C LYS A 232 8.44 -6.61 -27.31
N PHE A 233 8.10 -7.10 -26.12
CA PHE A 233 7.33 -6.36 -25.11
C PHE A 233 7.97 -5.01 -24.76
N VAL A 234 9.27 -4.99 -24.43
CA VAL A 234 10.01 -3.74 -24.15
C VAL A 234 9.98 -2.77 -25.34
N ARG A 235 10.10 -3.29 -26.57
CA ARG A 235 10.08 -2.47 -27.80
C ARG A 235 8.72 -1.86 -28.11
N LYS A 236 7.63 -2.55 -27.76
CA LYS A 236 6.25 -2.05 -27.85
C LYS A 236 5.90 -1.07 -26.71
N ASN A 237 6.89 -0.59 -25.96
CA ASN A 237 6.70 0.28 -24.81
C ASN A 237 5.83 -0.33 -23.70
N GLY A 238 5.99 -1.64 -23.41
CA GLY A 238 5.19 -2.35 -22.39
C GLY A 238 5.42 -1.93 -20.93
N PHE A 239 6.17 -0.86 -20.68
CA PHE A 239 6.29 -0.26 -19.35
C PHE A 239 5.94 1.21 -19.52
N THR A 240 4.72 1.61 -19.14
CA THR A 240 4.20 2.96 -19.37
C THR A 240 4.01 3.78 -18.10
N ASN A 241 3.99 3.15 -16.92
CA ASN A 241 3.93 3.87 -15.65
C ASN A 241 5.34 4.34 -15.27
N ASP A 242 5.67 5.55 -15.72
CA ASP A 242 7.00 6.16 -15.61
C ASP A 242 7.08 7.13 -14.44
N GLU A 243 8.10 6.96 -13.60
CA GLU A 243 8.60 8.02 -12.72
C GLU A 243 9.85 8.62 -13.33
N VAL A 244 9.89 9.96 -13.44
CA VAL A 244 10.98 10.68 -14.09
C VAL A 244 11.76 11.53 -13.10
N PHE A 245 13.08 11.41 -13.17
CA PHE A 245 14.01 12.14 -12.32
C PHE A 245 15.10 12.82 -13.15
N VAL A 246 15.54 13.99 -12.71
CA VAL A 246 16.58 14.78 -13.37
C VAL A 246 17.86 14.75 -12.52
N ARG A 247 18.96 14.33 -13.14
CA ARG A 247 20.28 14.28 -12.48
C ARG A 247 20.66 15.66 -11.96
N GLN A 248 21.03 15.70 -10.69
CA GLN A 248 21.61 16.88 -10.08
C GLN A 248 23.11 16.95 -10.39
N LYS A 249 23.58 18.14 -10.77
CA LYS A 249 25.02 18.40 -10.86
C LYS A 249 25.57 18.39 -9.44
N LYS A 250 26.75 17.78 -9.27
CA LYS A 250 27.54 17.96 -8.04
C LYS A 250 28.03 19.39 -7.94
#